data_AF-A0A7R9R3E6-F1
#
_entry.id   AF-A0A7R9R3E6-F1
#
_cell.length_a   1.000
_cell.length_b   1.000
_cell.length_c   1.000
_cell.angle_alpha   90.00
_cell.angle_beta   90.00
_cell.angle_gamma   90.00
#
_symmetry.space_group_name_H-M   'P 1'
#
loop_
_entity.id
_entity.type
_entity.pdbx_description
1 polymer ?
#
loop_
_entity_poly.entity_id
_entity_poly.type
_entity_poly.pdbx_seq_one_letter_code
_entity_poly.pdbx_strand_id
1 'polypeptide(L)'
;RQCLERNPHAFHPKIGKGRAGDTERRHTKGCNCRRSGCLKNYCECYEAKILCSSLCKCCGCKNFEESFERKTLMHLADAAEVRSAQQNVATKNRLWSSDFKPKLPIRVDGDRLPCSFITPEVIEATCQCLLAQAEQGERVGIDLKQIEKL
;
A
#
# COMPACT_ATOMS: atom_id res chain seq x y z
N ARG A 1 -11.74 -3.13 43.09
CA ARG A 1 -10.39 -3.66 43.42
C ARG A 1 -10.10 -5.04 42.80
N GLN A 2 -11.12 -5.85 42.48
CA GLN A 2 -10.98 -7.24 42.00
C GLN A 2 -10.12 -7.47 40.74
N CYS A 3 -9.93 -6.49 39.85
CA CYS A 3 -9.09 -6.65 38.65
C CYS A 3 -7.60 -6.82 38.98
N LEU A 4 -7.09 -6.08 39.97
CA LEU A 4 -5.68 -6.13 40.37
C LEU A 4 -5.34 -7.40 41.17
N GLU A 5 -6.33 -7.98 41.85
CA GLU A 5 -6.18 -9.26 42.55
C GLU A 5 -5.97 -10.42 41.56
N ARG A 6 -6.65 -10.38 40.39
CA ARG A 6 -6.49 -11.40 39.34
C ARG A 6 -5.21 -11.21 38.53
N ASN A 7 -4.81 -9.96 38.30
CA ASN A 7 -3.58 -9.61 37.61
C ASN A 7 -3.05 -8.28 38.15
N PRO A 8 -1.98 -8.27 38.95
CA PRO A 8 -1.41 -7.03 39.47
C PRO A 8 -0.90 -6.10 38.37
N HIS A 9 -0.66 -6.64 37.16
CA HIS A 9 -0.20 -5.89 36.00
C HIS A 9 -1.31 -5.55 34.99
N ALA A 10 -2.59 -5.59 35.39
CA ALA A 10 -3.71 -5.36 34.47
C ALA A 10 -3.66 -3.99 33.75
N PHE A 11 -3.10 -2.97 34.40
CA PHE A 11 -2.98 -1.61 33.86
C PHE A 11 -1.56 -1.27 33.39
N HIS A 12 -0.63 -2.22 33.43
CA HIS A 12 0.66 -2.03 32.77
C HIS A 12 0.49 -2.12 31.25
N PRO A 13 1.21 -1.30 30.45
CA PRO A 13 1.19 -1.40 29.01
C PRO A 13 1.51 -2.82 28.52
N LYS A 14 0.66 -3.36 27.63
CA LYS A 14 0.85 -4.71 27.07
C LYS A 14 2.02 -4.82 26.09
N ILE A 15 2.40 -3.69 25.49
CA ILE A 15 3.52 -3.58 24.54
C ILE A 15 4.67 -2.86 25.26
N GLY A 16 5.76 -3.59 25.52
CA GLY A 16 6.95 -3.09 26.18
C GLY A 16 8.12 -2.86 25.23
N LYS A 17 9.17 -2.20 25.74
CA LYS A 17 10.50 -2.21 25.09
C LYS A 17 11.08 -3.62 25.17
N GLY A 18 11.83 -4.03 24.14
CA GLY A 18 12.57 -5.30 24.14
C GLY A 18 13.56 -5.41 25.31
N ARG A 19 14.20 -6.58 25.46
CA ARG A 19 15.26 -6.76 26.48
C ARG A 19 16.40 -5.76 26.23
N ALA A 20 17.23 -5.51 27.25
CA ALA A 20 18.35 -4.58 27.14
C ALA A 20 19.21 -4.90 25.90
N GLY A 21 19.26 -3.96 24.93
CA GLY A 21 19.94 -4.10 23.64
C GLY A 21 19.01 -4.27 22.43
N ASP A 22 17.71 -4.45 22.64
CA ASP A 22 16.73 -4.71 21.59
C ASP A 22 15.79 -3.52 21.42
N THR A 23 15.94 -2.79 20.32
CA THR A 23 15.13 -1.59 20.02
C THR A 23 13.68 -1.95 19.64
N GLU A 24 13.40 -3.22 19.36
CA GLU A 24 12.09 -3.69 18.89
C GLU A 24 11.04 -3.71 20.02
N ARG A 25 9.83 -3.20 19.73
CA ARG A 25 8.68 -3.30 20.63
C ARG A 25 8.14 -4.74 20.65
N ARG A 26 7.76 -5.24 21.83
CA ARG A 26 7.23 -6.62 21.97
C ARG A 26 6.02 -6.71 22.90
N HIS A 27 5.14 -7.66 22.59
CA HIS A 27 4.02 -8.01 23.46
C HIS A 27 4.52 -8.79 24.67
N THR A 28 4.39 -8.22 25.87
CA THR A 28 4.99 -8.74 27.12
C THR A 28 4.52 -10.16 27.46
N LYS A 29 3.29 -10.52 27.09
CA LYS A 29 2.71 -11.85 27.37
C LYS A 29 2.72 -12.80 26.15
N GLY A 30 2.98 -12.29 24.95
CA GLY A 30 2.60 -12.94 23.69
C GLY A 30 1.09 -13.16 23.47
N CYS A 31 0.71 -13.57 22.25
CA CYS A 31 -0.68 -13.89 21.87
C CYS A 31 -0.95 -15.41 21.90
N ASN A 32 -2.23 -15.82 21.83
CA ASN A 32 -2.67 -17.24 21.82
C ASN A 32 -3.55 -17.60 20.60
N CYS A 33 -3.30 -16.94 19.46
CA CYS A 33 -4.15 -17.10 18.26
C CYS A 33 -4.15 -18.53 17.72
N ARG A 34 -5.32 -19.02 17.26
CA ARG A 34 -5.44 -20.35 16.63
C ARG A 34 -5.84 -20.30 15.16
N ARG A 35 -6.65 -19.31 14.75
CA ARG A 35 -7.29 -19.25 13.42
C ARG A 35 -6.93 -18.03 12.59
N SER A 36 -6.40 -16.97 13.20
CA SER A 36 -6.10 -15.72 12.48
C SER A 36 -4.83 -15.78 11.64
N GLY A 37 -4.00 -16.82 11.82
CA GLY A 37 -2.62 -16.84 11.32
C GLY A 37 -1.77 -15.67 11.81
N CYS A 38 -2.23 -14.94 12.84
CA CYS A 38 -1.66 -13.68 13.31
C CYS A 38 -1.57 -12.56 12.24
N LEU A 39 -2.35 -12.65 11.16
CA LEU A 39 -2.40 -11.62 10.09
C LEU A 39 -3.76 -10.89 10.02
N LYS A 40 -4.46 -10.84 11.15
CA LYS A 40 -5.75 -10.16 11.31
C LYS A 40 -5.78 -9.46 12.66
N ASN A 41 -6.62 -8.42 12.79
CA ASN A 41 -6.73 -7.61 14.01
C ASN A 41 -7.23 -8.39 15.25
N TYR A 42 -7.65 -9.64 15.10
CA TYR A 42 -7.88 -10.54 16.25
C TYR A 42 -6.59 -10.87 17.02
N CYS A 43 -5.42 -10.66 16.43
CA CYS A 43 -4.13 -10.85 17.07
C CYS A 43 -3.63 -9.52 17.65
N GLU A 44 -3.43 -9.47 18.96
CA GLU A 44 -2.90 -8.28 19.66
C GLU A 44 -1.52 -7.84 19.11
N CYS A 45 -0.69 -8.77 18.61
CA CYS A 45 0.59 -8.43 17.99
C CYS A 45 0.40 -7.72 16.65
N TYR A 46 -0.49 -8.25 15.80
CA TYR A 46 -0.78 -7.69 14.48
C TYR A 46 -1.47 -6.34 14.55
N GLU A 47 -2.44 -6.20 15.47
CA GLU A 47 -3.12 -4.94 15.74
C GLU A 47 -2.12 -3.87 16.17
N ALA A 48 -1.17 -4.22 17.05
CA ALA A 48 -0.11 -3.33 17.51
C ALA A 48 1.04 -3.14 16.49
N LYS A 49 0.92 -3.66 15.26
CA LYS A 49 1.93 -3.57 14.19
C LYS A 49 3.31 -4.11 14.57
N ILE A 50 3.38 -5.09 15.45
CA ILE A 50 4.62 -5.78 15.84
C ILE A 50 4.59 -7.26 15.42
N LEU A 51 5.78 -7.85 15.34
CA LEU A 51 5.92 -9.28 15.06
C LEU A 51 5.53 -10.13 16.27
N CYS A 52 5.05 -11.34 16.00
CA CYS A 52 4.98 -12.35 17.04
C CYS A 52 6.39 -12.74 17.48
N SER A 53 6.59 -12.91 18.78
CA SER A 53 7.85 -13.34 19.37
C SER A 53 7.74 -14.75 19.94
N SER A 54 8.85 -15.27 20.48
CA SER A 54 8.89 -16.56 21.20
C SER A 54 7.96 -16.64 22.42
N LEU A 55 7.44 -15.52 22.91
CA LEU A 55 6.44 -15.50 24.00
C LEU A 55 5.03 -15.88 23.49
N CYS A 56 4.78 -15.83 22.18
CA CYS A 56 3.48 -16.15 21.61
C CYS A 56 3.26 -17.68 21.57
N LYS A 57 2.07 -18.12 21.94
CA LYS A 57 1.64 -19.53 21.88
C LYS A 57 0.63 -19.78 20.76
N CYS A 58 0.73 -18.99 19.69
CA CYS A 58 -0.15 -19.08 18.53
C CYS A 58 0.13 -20.33 17.69
N CYS A 59 -0.91 -20.91 17.08
CA CYS A 59 -0.80 -21.99 16.11
C CYS A 59 -0.86 -21.43 14.68
N GLY A 60 0.01 -21.95 13.80
CA GLY A 60 0.06 -21.53 12.39
C GLY A 60 0.38 -20.05 12.24
N CYS A 61 1.32 -19.54 13.01
CA CYS A 61 1.71 -18.13 12.96
C CYS A 61 2.30 -17.78 11.60
N LYS A 62 1.74 -16.75 10.96
CA LYS A 62 2.28 -16.14 9.73
C LYS A 62 2.76 -14.71 9.97
N ASN A 63 2.89 -14.28 11.23
CA ASN A 63 3.30 -12.93 11.61
C ASN A 63 4.75 -12.91 12.13
N PHE A 64 5.68 -13.22 11.24
CA PHE A 64 7.12 -13.19 11.44
C PHE A 64 7.78 -12.51 10.24
N GLU A 65 9.06 -12.14 10.34
CA GLU A 65 9.77 -11.27 9.38
C GLU A 65 9.76 -11.85 7.95
N GLU A 66 10.06 -13.13 7.79
CA GLU A 66 10.18 -13.77 6.47
C GLU A 66 8.85 -14.30 5.91
N SER A 67 7.72 -14.04 6.57
CA SER A 67 6.42 -14.54 6.12
C SER A 67 6.03 -13.94 4.77
N PHE A 68 5.83 -14.79 3.77
CA PHE A 68 5.39 -14.36 2.45
C PHE A 68 4.02 -13.67 2.52
N GLU A 69 3.06 -14.26 3.24
CA GLU A 69 1.72 -13.70 3.38
C GLU A 69 1.73 -12.34 4.08
N ARG A 70 2.61 -12.13 5.06
CA ARG A 70 2.79 -10.82 5.70
C ARG A 70 3.31 -9.79 4.69
N LYS A 71 4.36 -10.14 3.94
CA LYS A 71 4.97 -9.26 2.93
C LYS A 71 3.96 -8.87 1.85
N THR A 72 3.16 -9.82 1.36
CA THR A 72 2.09 -9.55 0.39
C THR A 72 1.06 -8.54 0.94
N LEU A 73 0.62 -8.72 2.20
CA LEU A 73 -0.32 -7.77 2.81
C LEU A 73 0.27 -6.38 2.97
N MET A 74 1.57 -6.27 3.27
CA MET A 74 2.24 -4.97 3.38
C MET A 74 2.31 -4.26 2.02
N HIS A 75 2.77 -4.95 0.97
CA HIS A 75 2.83 -4.37 -0.37
C HIS A 75 1.46 -3.92 -0.90
N LEU A 76 0.39 -4.65 -0.57
CA LEU A 76 -0.97 -4.26 -0.94
C LEU A 76 -1.43 -2.98 -0.23
N ALA A 77 -1.02 -2.79 1.03
CA ALA A 77 -1.30 -1.57 1.78
C ALA A 77 -0.55 -0.37 1.19
N ASP A 78 0.76 -0.52 0.91
CA ASP A 78 1.58 0.52 0.28
C ASP A 78 0.99 0.95 -1.07
N ALA A 79 0.59 -0.03 -1.89
CA ALA A 79 -0.06 0.25 -3.18
C ALA A 79 -1.40 0.98 -3.03
N ALA A 80 -2.15 0.73 -1.96
CA ALA A 80 -3.40 1.43 -1.67
C ALA A 80 -3.16 2.88 -1.21
N GLU A 81 -2.12 3.13 -0.41
CA GLU A 81 -1.72 4.47 -0.01
C GLU A 81 -1.28 5.31 -1.21
N VAL A 82 -0.45 4.75 -2.10
CA VAL A 82 -0.03 5.42 -3.35
C VAL A 82 -1.23 5.81 -4.21
N ARG A 83 -2.18 4.88 -4.42
CA ARG A 83 -3.41 5.17 -5.18
C ARG A 83 -4.26 6.27 -4.53
N SER A 84 -4.36 6.27 -3.20
CA SER A 84 -5.15 7.28 -2.47
C SER A 84 -4.48 8.66 -2.52
N ALA A 85 -3.15 8.71 -2.45
CA ALA A 85 -2.38 9.94 -2.62
C ALA A 85 -2.55 10.52 -4.03
N GLN A 86 -2.48 9.68 -5.07
CA GLN A 86 -2.72 10.10 -6.46
C GLN A 86 -4.14 10.67 -6.66
N GLN A 87 -5.16 10.03 -6.08
CA GLN A 87 -6.53 10.55 -6.11
C GLN A 87 -6.65 11.91 -5.41
N ASN A 88 -6.01 12.08 -4.25
CA ASN A 88 -6.02 13.34 -3.51
C ASN A 88 -5.35 14.48 -4.30
N VAL A 89 -4.22 14.21 -4.97
CA VAL A 89 -3.55 15.19 -5.86
C VAL A 89 -4.48 15.59 -7.01
N ALA A 90 -5.13 14.63 -7.67
CA ALA A 90 -6.07 14.90 -8.76
C ALA A 90 -7.29 15.74 -8.32
N THR A 91 -7.80 15.53 -7.10
CA THR A 91 -8.89 16.37 -6.55
C THR A 91 -8.43 17.76 -6.11
N LYS A 92 -7.18 17.92 -5.66
CA LYS A 92 -6.66 19.22 -5.22
C LYS A 92 -6.27 20.12 -6.39
N ASN A 93 -5.94 19.54 -7.55
CA ASN A 93 -5.66 20.27 -8.79
C ASN A 93 -6.93 20.80 -9.51
N ARG A 94 -8.13 20.58 -8.93
CA ARG A 94 -9.43 21.07 -9.44
C ARG A 94 -9.85 22.43 -8.87
N LEU A 95 -8.93 23.27 -8.39
CA LEU A 95 -9.29 24.64 -7.96
C LEU A 95 -9.37 25.64 -9.13
N TRP A 96 -9.04 25.27 -10.37
CA TRP A 96 -9.30 26.15 -11.50
C TRP A 96 -9.52 25.37 -12.81
N SER A 97 -10.37 25.95 -13.67
CA SER A 97 -10.86 25.46 -14.97
C SER A 97 -12.17 24.65 -14.91
N SER A 98 -13.23 25.35 -15.29
CA SER A 98 -14.65 25.02 -15.22
C SER A 98 -15.16 23.96 -16.19
N ASP A 99 -14.37 23.43 -17.14
CA ASP A 99 -15.01 22.79 -18.31
C ASP A 99 -14.54 21.37 -18.66
N PHE A 100 -13.71 20.72 -17.83
CA PHE A 100 -13.40 19.30 -18.03
C PHE A 100 -13.87 18.46 -16.86
N LYS A 101 -15.08 17.89 -16.99
CA LYS A 101 -15.53 16.77 -16.17
C LYS A 101 -15.02 15.47 -16.80
N PRO A 102 -13.92 14.85 -16.33
CA PRO A 102 -13.60 13.49 -16.74
C PRO A 102 -14.70 12.59 -16.17
N LYS A 103 -15.52 12.02 -17.05
CA LYS A 103 -16.42 10.93 -16.67
C LYS A 103 -15.54 9.75 -16.25
N LEU A 104 -15.49 9.44 -14.96
CA LEU A 104 -15.17 8.10 -14.44
C LEU A 104 -16.46 7.41 -13.98
N PRO A 105 -16.58 6.07 -14.02
CA PRO A 105 -15.97 5.08 -14.90
C PRO A 105 -17.03 4.38 -15.78
N ILE A 106 -16.66 4.00 -17.01
CA ILE A 106 -17.48 3.11 -17.84
C ILE A 106 -17.40 1.71 -17.22
N ARG A 107 -18.55 1.17 -16.78
CA ARG A 107 -18.69 -0.24 -16.41
C ARG A 107 -18.81 -1.04 -17.70
N VAL A 108 -17.81 -1.85 -18.02
CA VAL A 108 -17.96 -2.98 -18.93
C VAL A 108 -17.61 -4.22 -18.12
N ASP A 109 -18.60 -5.10 -17.98
CA ASP A 109 -18.56 -6.45 -17.42
C ASP A 109 -17.52 -6.81 -16.34
N GLY A 110 -18.00 -6.97 -15.10
CA GLY A 110 -17.49 -7.94 -14.12
C GLY A 110 -16.14 -7.71 -13.45
N ASP A 111 -15.12 -7.26 -14.18
CA ASP A 111 -13.75 -7.21 -13.69
C ASP A 111 -13.23 -5.77 -13.58
N ARG A 112 -12.82 -5.42 -12.36
CA ARG A 112 -12.33 -4.10 -12.00
C ARG A 112 -10.93 -3.91 -12.59
N LEU A 113 -10.84 -3.43 -13.83
CA LEU A 113 -9.56 -3.10 -14.45
C LEU A 113 -8.82 -1.99 -13.66
N PRO A 114 -7.48 -2.06 -13.56
CA PRO A 114 -6.69 -0.98 -12.98
C PRO A 114 -6.96 0.30 -13.77
N CYS A 115 -7.42 1.35 -13.11
CA CYS A 115 -7.55 2.66 -13.76
C CYS A 115 -6.15 3.13 -14.20
N SER A 116 -5.87 3.11 -15.49
CA SER A 116 -4.75 3.83 -16.08
C SER A 116 -5.07 5.32 -16.04
N PHE A 117 -4.61 5.99 -14.98
CA PHE A 117 -4.76 7.44 -14.82
C PHE A 117 -3.82 8.16 -15.79
N ILE A 118 -4.32 8.45 -16.99
CA ILE A 118 -3.63 9.35 -17.91
C ILE A 118 -4.02 10.78 -17.52
N THR A 119 -3.05 11.57 -17.03
CA THR A 119 -3.28 12.99 -16.67
C THR A 119 -3.07 13.90 -17.88
N PRO A 120 -3.65 15.11 -17.90
CA PRO A 120 -3.41 16.08 -18.98
C PRO A 120 -1.92 16.36 -19.20
N GLU A 121 -1.12 16.39 -18.13
CA GLU A 121 0.33 16.60 -18.21
C GLU A 121 1.03 15.42 -18.88
N VAL A 122 0.57 14.18 -18.63
CA VAL A 122 1.09 12.98 -19.32
C VAL A 122 0.69 13.00 -20.80
N ILE A 123 -0.53 13.42 -21.12
CA ILE A 123 -0.97 13.58 -22.52
C ILE A 123 -0.11 14.62 -23.22
N GLU A 124 0.07 15.78 -22.60
CA GLU A 124 0.87 16.87 -23.15
C GLU A 124 2.32 16.46 -23.36
N ALA A 125 2.96 15.83 -22.36
CA ALA A 125 4.31 15.30 -22.48
C ALA A 125 4.41 14.24 -23.59
N THR A 126 3.42 13.33 -23.69
CA THR A 126 3.39 12.30 -24.74
C THR A 126 3.28 12.95 -26.12
N CYS A 127 2.38 13.92 -26.29
CA CYS A 127 2.22 14.66 -27.55
C CYS A 127 3.50 15.42 -27.92
N GLN A 128 4.15 16.08 -26.97
CA GLN A 128 5.41 16.78 -27.20
C GLN A 128 6.52 15.82 -27.66
N CYS A 129 6.62 14.64 -27.04
CA CYS A 129 7.56 13.60 -27.46
C CYS A 129 7.28 13.13 -28.89
N LEU A 130 6.02 12.84 -29.22
CA LEU A 130 5.63 12.39 -30.57
C LEU A 130 5.92 13.43 -31.64
N LEU A 131 5.65 14.71 -31.36
CA LEU A 131 5.96 15.82 -32.27
C LEU A 131 7.47 15.97 -32.48
N ALA A 132 8.26 15.85 -31.41
CA ALA A 132 9.72 15.91 -31.51
C ALA A 132 10.30 14.72 -32.30
N GLN A 133 9.73 13.53 -32.16
CA GLN A 133 10.12 12.35 -32.94
C GLN A 133 9.80 12.52 -34.43
N ALA A 134 8.65 13.09 -34.76
CA ALA A 134 8.29 13.39 -36.15
C ALA A 134 9.26 14.41 -36.79
N GLU A 135 9.58 15.49 -36.09
CA GLU A 135 10.52 16.51 -36.57
C GLU A 135 11.93 15.93 -36.80
N GLN A 136 12.38 15.03 -35.92
CA GLN A 136 13.66 14.34 -36.09
C GLN A 136 13.64 13.36 -37.28
N GLY A 137 12.54 12.63 -37.47
CA GLY A 137 12.36 11.72 -38.60
C GLY A 137 12.41 12.45 -39.94
N GLU A 138 11.78 13.62 -40.03
CA GLU A 138 11.85 14.50 -41.22
C GLU A 138 13.28 14.99 -41.49
N ARG A 139 14.02 15.40 -40.44
CA ARG A 139 15.42 15.84 -40.57
C ARG A 139 16.37 14.75 -41.06
N VAL A 140 16.09 13.49 -40.71
CA VAL A 140 16.91 12.33 -41.12
C VAL A 140 16.39 11.71 -42.43
N GLY A 141 15.29 12.22 -42.98
CA GLY A 141 14.72 11.75 -44.26
C GLY A 141 14.12 10.35 -44.17
N ILE A 142 13.59 9.98 -43.01
CA ILE A 142 13.01 8.65 -42.73
C ILE A 142 11.54 8.63 -43.19
N ASP A 143 11.10 7.52 -43.78
CA ASP A 143 9.70 7.36 -44.26
C ASP A 143 8.70 7.36 -43.08
N LEU A 144 7.50 7.93 -43.28
CA LEU A 144 6.46 8.08 -42.25
C LEU A 144 6.12 6.75 -41.56
N LYS A 145 6.15 5.64 -42.32
CA LYS A 145 5.89 4.28 -41.81
C LYS A 145 6.97 3.75 -40.87
N GLN A 146 8.18 4.30 -40.93
CA GLN A 146 9.28 3.97 -40.03
C GLN A 146 9.26 4.83 -38.77
N ILE A 147 8.74 6.07 -38.85
CA ILE A 147 8.54 6.95 -37.70
C ILE A 147 7.46 6.39 -36.76
N GLU A 148 6.34 5.87 -37.28
CA GLU A 148 5.26 5.26 -36.48
C GLU A 148 5.66 3.96 -35.74
N LYS A 149 6.82 3.37 -36.07
CA LYS A 149 7.33 2.13 -35.47
C LYS A 149 8.38 2.35 -34.37
N LEU A 150 8.82 3.59 -34.16
CA LEU A 150 9.75 3.98 -33.10
C LEU A 150 9.01 4.37 -31.82
#